data_AF-A0A1X7T909-F1
#
_entry.id   AF-A0A1X7T909-F1
#
_cell.length_a   1.000
_cell.length_b   1.000
_cell.length_c   1.000
_cell.angle_alpha   90.00
_cell.angle_beta   90.00
_cell.angle_gamma   90.00
#
_symmetry.space_group_name_H-M   'P 1'
#
loop_
_entity.id
_entity.type
_entity.pdbx_description
1 polymer ?
#
loop_
_entity_poly.entity_id
_entity_poly.type
_entity_poly.pdbx_seq_one_letter_code
_entity_poly.pdbx_strand_id
1 'polypeptide(L)'
;MSVVDIDSEVSTIVQHIETVRVQKRERLRNLDFFCLDNSIRESTVGQLRSHTLQNKIDILHQVRKCGIKDIVVATFAHLTRVDDDFVEYLRKEKEDFSHFYSFSEVSEGFVKGTGIYNTEKVPVGLQKNKKYGLINTIFEVDLADSSCNWDKFT
;
A
#
# COMPACT_ATOMS: atom_id res chain seq x y z
N MET A 1 -32.25 -47.10 -21.83
CA MET A 1 -31.50 -46.16 -20.97
C MET A 1 -30.03 -46.38 -21.26
N SER A 2 -29.33 -45.41 -21.84
CA SER A 2 -27.89 -45.50 -22.04
C SER A 2 -27.22 -45.53 -20.67
N VAL A 3 -26.42 -46.55 -20.41
CA VAL A 3 -25.58 -46.60 -19.21
C VAL A 3 -24.58 -45.45 -19.37
N VAL A 4 -24.68 -44.45 -18.50
CA VAL A 4 -23.72 -43.35 -18.45
C VAL A 4 -22.39 -43.96 -18.04
N ASP A 5 -21.38 -43.79 -18.89
CA ASP A 5 -20.01 -44.21 -18.61
C ASP A 5 -19.37 -43.19 -17.66
N ILE A 6 -19.53 -43.46 -16.37
CA ILE A 6 -19.04 -42.61 -15.28
C ILE A 6 -17.53 -42.37 -15.39
N ASP A 7 -16.76 -43.36 -15.86
CA ASP A 7 -15.31 -43.23 -15.95
C ASP A 7 -14.90 -42.23 -17.05
N SER A 8 -15.66 -42.20 -18.15
CA SER A 8 -15.48 -41.20 -19.22
C SER A 8 -15.81 -39.78 -18.75
N GLU A 9 -16.88 -39.60 -17.98
CA GLU A 9 -17.24 -38.30 -17.40
C GLU A 9 -16.18 -37.81 -16.41
N VAL A 10 -15.71 -38.69 -15.52
CA VAL A 10 -14.65 -38.37 -14.55
C VAL A 10 -13.36 -37.97 -15.28
N SER A 11 -12.96 -38.69 -16.34
CA SER A 11 -11.77 -38.36 -17.12
C SER A 11 -11.87 -36.97 -17.76
N THR A 12 -13.05 -36.65 -18.31
CA THR A 12 -13.32 -35.34 -18.92
C THR A 12 -13.22 -34.21 -17.88
N ILE A 13 -13.76 -34.41 -16.68
CA ILE A 13 -13.68 -33.44 -15.58
C ILE A 13 -12.23 -33.22 -15.15
N VAL A 14 -11.44 -34.30 -15.00
CA VAL A 14 -10.02 -34.21 -14.61
C VAL A 14 -9.22 -33.44 -15.68
N GLN A 15 -9.42 -33.74 -16.96
CA GLN A 15 -8.74 -33.04 -18.05
C GLN A 15 -9.12 -31.54 -18.08
N HIS A 16 -10.39 -31.23 -17.83
CA HIS A 16 -10.84 -29.84 -17.74
C HIS A 16 -10.18 -29.11 -16.55
N ILE A 17 -10.13 -29.74 -15.37
CA ILE A 17 -9.45 -29.19 -14.18
C ILE A 17 -7.98 -28.90 -14.49
N GLU A 18 -7.26 -29.85 -15.09
CA GLU A 18 -5.85 -29.64 -15.44
C GLU A 18 -5.65 -28.54 -16.47
N THR A 19 -6.53 -28.46 -17.47
CA THR A 19 -6.53 -27.36 -18.45
C THR A 19 -6.68 -26.00 -17.76
N VAL A 20 -7.66 -25.87 -16.86
CA VAL A 20 -7.89 -24.63 -16.09
C VAL A 20 -6.69 -24.31 -15.18
N ARG A 21 -6.06 -25.31 -14.56
CA ARG A 21 -4.87 -25.12 -13.71
C ARG A 21 -3.69 -24.59 -14.52
N VAL A 22 -3.43 -25.16 -15.70
CA VAL A 22 -2.37 -24.71 -16.60
C VAL A 22 -2.64 -23.28 -17.05
N GLN A 23 -3.86 -22.98 -17.50
CA GLN A 23 -4.25 -21.62 -17.90
C GLN A 23 -4.08 -20.59 -16.77
N LYS A 24 -4.47 -20.93 -15.54
CA LYS A 24 -4.28 -20.05 -14.37
C LYS A 24 -2.80 -19.81 -14.08
N ARG A 25 -1.96 -20.84 -14.15
CA ARG A 25 -0.51 -20.72 -13.93
C ARG A 25 0.16 -19.88 -15.01
N GLU A 26 -0.20 -20.10 -16.26
CA GLU A 26 0.31 -19.29 -17.38
C GLU A 26 -0.12 -17.83 -17.24
N ARG A 27 -1.36 -17.57 -16.82
CA ARG A 27 -1.80 -16.20 -16.53
C ARG A 27 -0.97 -15.57 -15.42
N LEU A 28 -0.76 -16.26 -14.29
CA LEU A 28 0.03 -15.74 -13.17
C LEU A 28 1.50 -15.51 -13.53
N ARG A 29 2.09 -16.41 -14.32
CA ARG A 29 3.49 -16.31 -14.78
C ARG A 29 3.71 -15.09 -15.65
N ASN A 30 2.71 -14.75 -16.48
CA ASN A 30 2.78 -13.65 -17.44
C ASN A 30 2.03 -12.40 -16.95
N LEU A 31 1.54 -12.40 -15.71
CA LEU A 31 0.85 -11.25 -15.15
C LEU A 31 1.89 -10.18 -14.88
N ASP A 32 1.77 -9.05 -15.56
CA ASP A 32 2.47 -7.84 -15.17
C ASP A 32 1.78 -7.29 -13.92
N PHE A 33 2.47 -7.37 -12.78
CA PHE A 33 1.94 -6.87 -11.52
C PHE A 33 2.88 -5.84 -10.91
N PHE A 34 2.27 -4.76 -10.46
CA PHE A 34 2.92 -3.79 -9.60
C PHE A 34 3.00 -4.35 -8.18
N CYS A 35 4.20 -4.38 -7.61
CA CYS A 35 4.44 -4.86 -6.25
C CYS A 35 4.95 -3.73 -5.37
N LEU A 36 4.12 -3.31 -4.42
CA LEU A 36 4.44 -2.28 -3.43
C LEU A 36 4.67 -2.94 -2.07
N ASP A 37 5.88 -2.82 -1.52
CA ASP A 37 6.17 -3.29 -0.18
C ASP A 37 5.69 -2.28 0.87
N ASN A 38 5.00 -2.78 1.90
CA ASN A 38 4.53 -1.99 3.04
C ASN A 38 5.18 -2.45 4.36
N SER A 39 6.24 -3.27 4.32
CA SER A 39 6.81 -3.94 5.51
C SER A 39 7.34 -2.96 6.57
N ILE A 40 7.88 -1.81 6.12
CA ILE A 40 8.41 -0.74 6.97
C ILE A 40 7.32 -0.09 7.83
N ARG A 41 6.07 -0.08 7.36
CA ARG A 41 4.91 0.54 8.02
C ARG A 41 4.01 -0.50 8.68
N GLU A 42 3.64 -1.55 7.96
CA GLU A 42 2.62 -2.53 8.36
C GLU A 42 2.91 -3.13 9.72
N SER A 43 4.15 -3.55 9.93
CA SER A 43 4.50 -4.19 11.18
C SER A 43 4.31 -3.23 12.36
N THR A 44 4.45 -1.90 12.23
CA THR A 44 4.17 -0.96 13.36
C THR A 44 2.70 -0.90 13.79
N VAL A 45 1.76 -1.34 12.95
CA VAL A 45 0.32 -1.35 13.24
C VAL A 45 -0.08 -2.58 14.06
N GLY A 46 0.66 -3.69 13.93
CA GLY A 46 0.37 -4.97 14.60
C GLY A 46 1.15 -5.24 15.89
N GLN A 47 2.07 -4.36 16.32
CA GLN A 47 2.90 -4.55 17.54
C GLN A 47 2.57 -3.53 18.62
N LEU A 48 2.75 -3.97 19.87
CA LEU A 48 2.63 -3.14 21.08
C LEU A 48 3.64 -1.98 21.14
N ARG A 49 4.74 -2.07 20.37
CA ARG A 49 5.81 -1.07 20.32
C ARG A 49 6.04 -0.66 18.88
N SER A 50 6.24 0.63 18.66
CA SER A 50 6.63 1.15 17.35
C SER A 50 8.08 0.81 17.02
N HIS A 51 8.42 0.86 15.74
CA HIS A 51 9.79 0.72 15.28
C HIS A 51 10.67 1.88 15.74
N THR A 52 11.92 1.56 16.03
CA THR A 52 13.01 2.53 16.06
C THR A 52 13.49 2.84 14.63
N LEU A 53 14.31 3.88 14.48
CA LEU A 53 14.99 4.18 13.21
C LEU A 53 15.79 2.97 12.70
N GLN A 54 16.56 2.32 13.58
CA GLN A 54 17.36 1.15 13.20
C GLN A 54 16.48 0.00 12.71
N ASN A 55 15.33 -0.26 13.34
CA ASN A 55 14.42 -1.30 12.85
C ASN A 55 13.95 -1.03 11.42
N LYS A 56 13.63 0.22 11.07
CA LYS A 56 13.23 0.58 9.70
C LYS A 56 14.37 0.39 8.71
N ILE A 57 15.61 0.74 9.07
CA ILE A 57 16.80 0.51 8.25
C ILE A 57 17.02 -0.99 8.01
N ASP A 58 16.91 -1.80 9.07
CA ASP A 58 17.08 -3.25 8.97
C ASP A 58 16.01 -3.88 8.08
N ILE A 59 14.76 -3.44 8.19
CA ILE A 59 13.65 -3.89 7.32
C ILE A 59 13.93 -3.50 5.88
N LEU A 60 14.31 -2.25 5.61
CA LEU A 60 14.65 -1.79 4.25
C LEU A 60 15.74 -2.67 3.62
N HIS A 61 16.77 -3.05 4.39
CA HIS A 61 17.79 -3.98 3.91
C HIS A 61 17.23 -5.36 3.55
N GLN A 62 16.25 -5.89 4.28
CA GLN A 62 15.62 -7.17 3.91
C GLN A 62 14.73 -7.04 2.68
N VAL A 63 13.93 -5.98 2.58
CA VAL A 63 13.07 -5.71 1.42
C VAL A 63 13.91 -5.62 0.13
N ARG A 64 15.06 -4.95 0.20
CA ARG A 64 16.00 -4.85 -0.93
C ARG A 64 16.53 -6.20 -1.40
N LYS A 65 16.79 -7.15 -0.48
CA LYS A 65 17.22 -8.50 -0.85
C LYS A 65 16.16 -9.28 -1.62
N CYS A 66 14.88 -8.94 -1.44
CA CYS A 66 13.77 -9.52 -2.19
C CYS A 66 13.66 -8.94 -3.61
N GLY A 67 14.40 -7.88 -3.95
CA GLY A 67 14.34 -7.23 -5.26
C GLY A 67 13.11 -6.35 -5.48
N ILE A 68 12.34 -6.05 -4.43
CA ILE A 68 11.18 -5.14 -4.50
C ILE A 68 11.70 -3.71 -4.52
N LYS A 69 11.21 -2.92 -5.48
CA LYS A 69 11.66 -1.54 -5.71
C LYS A 69 10.73 -0.52 -5.07
N ASP A 70 9.43 -0.67 -5.32
CA ASP A 70 8.41 0.24 -4.84
C ASP A 70 8.12 -0.04 -3.36
N ILE A 71 8.45 0.92 -2.49
CA ILE A 71 8.45 0.73 -1.03
C ILE A 71 7.75 1.91 -0.35
N VAL A 72 6.82 1.61 0.54
CA VAL A 72 6.22 2.61 1.43
C VAL A 72 7.18 2.92 2.58
N VAL A 73 7.61 4.17 2.69
CA VAL A 73 8.61 4.60 3.68
C VAL A 73 8.04 5.45 4.81
N ALA A 74 6.87 6.06 4.63
CA ALA A 74 6.31 6.97 5.64
C ALA A 74 4.78 7.09 5.62
N THR A 75 4.22 7.36 6.79
CA THR A 75 2.92 8.01 6.98
C THR A 75 3.09 9.19 7.93
N PHE A 76 2.92 10.39 7.41
CA PHE A 76 3.24 11.59 8.17
C PHE A 76 2.05 12.06 9.01
N ALA A 77 2.36 12.53 10.22
CA ALA A 77 1.42 13.19 11.11
C ALA A 77 1.91 14.61 11.46
N HIS A 78 1.08 15.40 12.17
CA HIS A 78 1.48 16.73 12.66
C HIS A 78 2.71 16.71 13.56
N LEU A 79 2.80 15.72 14.46
CA LEU A 79 3.97 15.56 15.31
C LEU A 79 5.08 14.85 14.54
N THR A 80 6.33 15.26 14.78
CA THR A 80 7.50 14.53 14.30
C THR A 80 7.51 13.13 14.91
N ARG A 81 7.69 12.12 14.05
CA ARG A 81 7.75 10.71 14.44
C ARG A 81 8.94 10.03 13.76
N VAL A 82 9.15 8.76 14.08
CA VAL A 82 10.24 7.95 13.51
C VAL A 82 10.23 7.92 11.98
N ASP A 83 9.07 8.09 11.34
CA ASP A 83 8.95 8.21 9.89
C ASP A 83 9.63 9.48 9.34
N ASP A 84 9.55 10.60 10.06
CA ASP A 84 10.28 11.82 9.71
C ASP A 84 11.79 11.59 9.80
N ASP A 85 12.26 10.96 10.88
CA ASP A 85 13.68 10.68 11.08
C ASP A 85 14.22 9.70 10.03
N PHE A 86 13.40 8.70 9.67
CA PHE A 86 13.76 7.71 8.67
C PHE A 86 13.87 8.30 7.27
N VAL A 87 12.90 9.11 6.84
CA VAL A 87 12.97 9.77 5.53
C VAL A 87 14.12 10.79 5.50
N GLU A 88 14.38 11.52 6.59
CA GLU A 88 15.53 12.40 6.69
C GLU A 88 16.86 11.64 6.63
N TYR A 89 16.93 10.44 7.23
CA TYR A 89 18.07 9.53 7.08
C TYR A 89 18.27 9.12 5.61
N LEU A 90 17.22 8.63 4.93
CA LEU A 90 17.31 8.25 3.51
C LEU A 90 17.76 9.42 2.63
N ARG A 91 17.29 10.64 2.92
CA ARG A 91 17.69 11.86 2.23
C ARG A 91 19.18 12.18 2.43
N LYS A 92 19.69 12.02 3.66
CA LYS A 92 21.12 12.21 3.98
C LYS A 92 22.02 11.18 3.30
N GLU A 93 21.54 9.94 3.20
CA GLU A 93 22.19 8.87 2.45
C GLU A 93 22.09 9.04 0.93
N LYS A 94 21.36 10.07 0.45
CA LYS A 94 21.14 10.38 -0.97
C LYS A 94 20.50 9.23 -1.74
N GLU A 95 19.59 8.52 -1.07
CA GLU A 95 18.79 7.46 -1.69
C GLU A 95 17.91 8.03 -2.81
N ASP A 96 17.62 7.20 -3.82
CA ASP A 96 16.70 7.56 -4.89
C ASP A 96 15.26 7.38 -4.44
N PHE A 97 14.49 8.46 -4.44
CA PHE A 97 13.10 8.48 -3.98
C PHE A 97 12.11 8.16 -5.11
N SER A 98 12.58 7.88 -6.33
CA SER A 98 11.73 7.55 -7.48
C SER A 98 10.76 6.39 -7.23
N HIS A 99 11.16 5.43 -6.39
CA HIS A 99 10.37 4.25 -6.01
C HIS A 99 9.91 4.27 -4.54
N PHE A 100 10.02 5.41 -3.86
CA PHE A 100 9.54 5.54 -2.48
C PHE A 100 8.17 6.21 -2.43
N TYR A 101 7.30 5.63 -1.63
CA TYR A 101 5.91 6.02 -1.47
C TYR A 101 5.65 6.45 -0.03
N SER A 102 4.70 7.36 0.15
CA SER A 102 4.19 7.73 1.47
C SER A 102 2.68 7.88 1.45
N PHE A 103 2.07 7.67 2.62
CA PHE A 103 0.65 7.93 2.82
C PHE A 103 0.40 9.40 3.17
N SER A 104 -0.72 9.92 2.68
CA SER A 104 -1.30 11.19 3.10
C SER A 104 -2.81 11.08 3.13
N GLU A 105 -3.44 11.76 4.07
CA GLU A 105 -4.86 12.09 3.99
C GLU A 105 -5.14 12.93 2.74
N VAL A 106 -6.37 12.85 2.23
CA VAL A 106 -6.86 13.71 1.14
C VAL A 106 -7.11 15.16 1.57
N SER A 107 -7.28 15.42 2.86
CA SER A 107 -7.57 16.75 3.40
C SER A 107 -7.14 16.90 4.87
N GLU A 108 -7.20 18.11 5.40
CA GLU A 108 -7.01 18.43 6.82
C GLU A 108 -8.35 18.36 7.59
N GLY A 109 -9.05 17.23 7.45
CA GLY A 109 -10.36 16.99 8.06
C GLY A 109 -11.51 17.69 7.33
N PHE A 110 -12.57 18.03 8.07
CA PHE A 110 -13.82 18.55 7.51
C PHE A 110 -14.05 20.03 7.85
N VAL A 111 -14.77 20.73 6.97
CA VAL A 111 -15.34 22.03 7.30
C VAL A 111 -16.37 21.84 8.42
N LYS A 112 -16.17 22.55 9.53
CA LYS A 112 -16.90 22.36 10.79
C LYS A 112 -18.41 22.30 10.59
N GLY A 113 -19.02 21.19 10.98
CA GLY A 113 -20.47 20.98 10.95
C GLY A 113 -21.07 20.70 9.57
N THR A 114 -20.25 20.53 8.53
CA THR A 114 -20.75 20.30 7.15
C THR A 114 -20.56 18.86 6.67
N GLY A 115 -19.56 18.15 7.22
CA GLY A 115 -19.09 16.85 6.73
C GLY A 115 -18.40 16.90 5.36
N ILE A 116 -18.12 18.09 4.84
CA ILE A 116 -17.40 18.28 3.57
C ILE A 116 -15.91 18.43 3.88
N TYR A 117 -15.05 17.78 3.10
CA TYR A 117 -13.60 17.88 3.27
C TYR A 117 -13.10 19.32 3.18
N ASN A 118 -12.11 19.65 4.02
CA ASN A 118 -11.48 20.95 4.02
C ASN A 118 -10.41 21.03 2.92
N THR A 119 -10.74 21.73 1.83
CA THR A 119 -9.85 21.93 0.67
C THR A 119 -8.99 23.19 0.76
N GLU A 120 -9.17 24.03 1.80
CA GLU A 120 -8.40 25.27 1.96
C GLU A 120 -6.97 25.02 2.44
N LYS A 121 -6.74 23.88 3.10
CA LYS A 121 -5.45 23.52 3.68
C LYS A 121 -4.85 22.31 2.99
N VAL A 122 -3.55 22.39 2.73
CA VAL A 122 -2.78 21.25 2.23
C VAL A 122 -2.56 20.26 3.38
N PRO A 123 -2.89 18.96 3.19
CA PRO A 123 -2.56 17.89 4.14
C PRO A 123 -1.12 17.90 4.63
N VAL A 124 -0.90 17.62 5.90
CA VAL A 124 0.41 17.56 6.54
C VAL A 124 1.33 16.55 5.86
N GLY A 125 0.75 15.44 5.38
CA GLY A 125 1.47 14.45 4.59
C GLY A 125 2.06 15.05 3.32
N LEU A 126 1.24 15.76 2.54
CA LEU A 126 1.70 16.47 1.34
C LEU A 126 2.73 17.57 1.64
N GLN A 127 2.56 18.32 2.73
CA GLN A 127 3.55 19.33 3.14
C GLN A 127 4.91 18.70 3.44
N LYS A 128 4.93 17.59 4.18
CA LYS A 128 6.15 16.85 4.52
C LYS A 128 6.74 16.12 3.32
N ASN A 129 5.93 15.55 2.45
CA ASN A 129 6.36 14.97 1.18
C ASN A 129 7.14 16.00 0.35
N LYS A 130 6.58 17.19 0.18
CA LYS A 130 7.26 18.31 -0.49
C LYS A 130 8.57 18.70 0.20
N LYS A 131 8.59 18.77 1.54
CA LYS A 131 9.80 19.09 2.33
C LYS A 131 10.93 18.08 2.08
N TYR A 132 10.61 16.78 2.07
CA TYR A 132 11.62 15.72 1.96
C TYR A 132 11.93 15.31 0.52
N GLY A 133 11.12 15.70 -0.45
CA GLY A 133 11.28 15.34 -1.85
C GLY A 133 10.63 13.99 -2.22
N LEU A 134 9.68 13.50 -1.43
CA LEU A 134 8.87 12.33 -1.77
C LEU A 134 7.76 12.76 -2.73
N ILE A 135 7.70 12.13 -3.90
CA ILE A 135 6.77 12.50 -4.97
C ILE A 135 5.61 11.50 -5.13
N ASN A 136 5.81 10.24 -4.76
CA ASN A 136 4.77 9.23 -4.86
C ASN A 136 3.91 9.22 -3.59
N THR A 137 2.69 9.73 -3.69
CA THR A 137 1.76 9.79 -2.56
C THR A 137 0.60 8.83 -2.77
N ILE A 138 0.29 8.04 -1.75
CA ILE A 138 -0.91 7.22 -1.66
C ILE A 138 -1.91 7.97 -0.79
N PHE A 139 -3.08 8.27 -1.34
CA PHE A 139 -4.14 8.96 -0.61
C PHE A 139 -5.01 7.96 0.15
N GLU A 140 -5.16 8.17 1.45
CA GLU A 140 -6.08 7.42 2.30
C GLU A 140 -7.43 8.15 2.40
N VAL A 141 -8.51 7.39 2.23
CA VAL A 141 -9.90 7.87 2.37
C VAL A 141 -10.68 6.82 3.14
N ASP A 142 -11.10 7.16 4.36
CA ASP A 142 -11.96 6.27 5.16
C ASP A 142 -13.42 6.41 4.70
N LEU A 143 -13.89 5.42 3.92
CA LEU A 143 -15.26 5.38 3.41
C LEU A 143 -16.32 5.13 4.49
N ALA A 144 -15.92 4.71 5.69
CA ALA A 144 -16.82 4.47 6.81
C ALA A 144 -16.85 5.64 7.82
N ASP A 145 -16.13 6.73 7.56
CA ASP A 145 -16.13 7.89 8.45
C ASP A 145 -17.52 8.56 8.46
N SER A 146 -18.23 8.38 9.57
CA SER A 146 -19.55 8.99 9.82
C SER A 146 -19.53 10.52 9.87
N SER A 147 -18.34 11.12 9.96
CA SER A 147 -18.15 12.57 9.90
C SER A 147 -18.28 13.10 8.47
N CYS A 148 -18.06 12.25 7.46
CA CYS A 148 -18.14 12.63 6.06
C CYS A 148 -19.59 12.64 5.55
N ASN A 149 -19.93 13.68 4.80
CA ASN A 149 -21.16 13.76 4.03
C ASN A 149 -20.93 13.20 2.61
N TRP A 150 -21.14 11.89 2.45
CA TRP A 150 -20.89 11.17 1.19
C TRP A 150 -21.76 11.65 0.03
N ASP A 151 -22.95 12.21 0.30
CA ASP A 151 -23.81 12.80 -0.74
C ASP A 151 -23.22 14.10 -1.33
N LYS A 152 -22.21 14.68 -0.68
CA LYS A 152 -21.53 15.91 -1.09
C LYS A 152 -20.05 15.71 -1.38
N PHE A 153 -19.58 14.47 -1.49
CA PHE A 153 -18.22 14.16 -1.87
C PHE A 153 -18.02 14.42 -3.38
N THR A 154 -17.25 15.44 -3.73
CA THR A 154 -16.96 15.87 -5.12
C THR A 154 -15.49 16.17 -5.32
#